data_AF-A0A958G045-F1
#
_entry.id   AF-A0A958G045-F1
#
_cell.length_a   1.000
_cell.length_b   1.000
_cell.length_c   1.000
_cell.angle_alpha   90.00
_cell.angle_beta   90.00
_cell.angle_gamma   90.00
#
_symmetry.space_group_name_H-M   'P 1'
#
loop_
_entity.id
_entity.type
_entity.pdbx_description
1 polymer ?
#
loop_
_entity_poly.entity_id
_entity_poly.type
_entity_poly.pdbx_seq_one_letter_code
_entity_poly.pdbx_strand_id
1 'polypeptide(L)'
;MTDTPSKYLLNVDYGVGGVTTHFRSRPLGDDLHSETMVLNLGPAHPATHGTVRIVVELSGETILDADVEVGYLHRGFEKMCETVDYNQVMPYADRLNYVSPIINNVGWCLTVESLLGIE
;
A
#
# COMPACT_ATOMS: atom_id res chain seq x y z
N MET A 1 2.30 -4.84 -36.31
CA MET A 1 3.25 -3.76 -35.96
C MET A 1 2.47 -2.82 -35.07
N THR A 2 2.68 -3.00 -33.76
CA THR A 2 1.80 -2.61 -32.66
C THR A 2 1.84 -1.11 -32.40
N ASP A 3 0.84 -0.40 -32.88
CA ASP A 3 0.64 1.01 -32.56
C ASP A 3 0.15 1.10 -31.12
N THR A 4 1.07 1.47 -30.22
CA THR A 4 0.81 1.57 -28.78
C THR A 4 0.36 3.01 -28.53
N PRO A 5 -0.91 3.28 -28.18
CA PRO A 5 -1.37 4.65 -28.07
C PRO A 5 -0.67 5.33 -26.90
N SER A 6 -0.07 6.49 -27.19
CA SER A 6 0.68 7.30 -26.26
C SER A 6 -0.18 7.78 -25.08
N LYS A 7 0.04 7.14 -23.92
CA LYS A 7 0.13 7.73 -22.58
C LYS A 7 -0.45 9.14 -22.41
N TYR A 8 -1.76 9.23 -22.21
CA TYR A 8 -2.40 10.37 -21.56
C TYR A 8 -2.29 10.17 -20.04
N LEU A 9 -1.18 10.63 -19.47
CA LEU A 9 -0.91 10.59 -18.04
C LEU A 9 -1.44 11.88 -17.43
N LEU A 10 -2.47 11.80 -16.58
CA LEU A 10 -2.78 12.89 -15.67
C LEU A 10 -1.73 12.83 -14.55
N ASN A 11 -0.65 13.61 -14.71
CA ASN A 11 0.32 13.82 -13.65
C ASN A 11 -0.31 14.78 -12.65
N VAL A 12 -0.97 14.24 -11.62
CA VAL A 12 -1.50 15.07 -10.54
C VAL A 12 -0.46 15.15 -9.43
N ASP A 13 0.31 16.24 -9.44
CA ASP A 13 1.25 16.56 -8.35
C ASP A 13 0.47 17.21 -7.20
N TYR A 14 0.29 16.45 -6.12
CA TYR A 14 -0.42 16.91 -4.92
C TYR A 14 0.51 17.62 -3.90
N GLY A 15 1.73 18.01 -4.28
CA GLY A 15 2.63 18.81 -3.43
C GLY A 15 3.28 18.03 -2.28
N VAL A 16 3.17 16.71 -2.28
CA VAL A 16 3.86 15.82 -1.33
C VAL A 16 5.12 15.30 -2.02
N GLY A 17 6.20 16.08 -1.93
CA GLY A 17 7.42 15.95 -2.73
C GLY A 17 7.85 14.53 -3.11
N GLY A 18 7.46 14.10 -4.32
CA GLY A 18 8.09 13.00 -5.03
C GLY A 18 7.19 11.90 -5.62
N VAL A 19 5.87 11.87 -5.39
CA VAL A 19 5.03 10.78 -5.92
C VAL A 19 4.00 11.30 -6.93
N THR A 20 4.28 11.09 -8.21
CA THR A 20 3.33 11.32 -9.30
C THR A 20 2.45 10.09 -9.45
N THR A 21 1.19 10.19 -9.06
CA THR A 21 0.18 9.15 -9.28
C THR A 21 -0.20 9.13 -10.76
N HIS A 22 -0.11 7.98 -11.43
CA HIS A 22 -0.31 7.87 -12.87
C HIS A 22 -1.66 7.23 -13.21
N PHE A 23 -2.69 8.06 -13.40
CA PHE A 23 -3.98 7.58 -13.92
C PHE A 23 -3.96 7.51 -15.44
N ARG A 24 -4.55 6.44 -16.00
CA ARG A 24 -4.79 6.32 -17.43
C ARG A 24 -6.05 7.11 -17.78
N SER A 25 -5.95 8.14 -18.61
CA SER A 25 -7.19 8.76 -19.11
C SER A 25 -8.00 7.73 -19.92
N ARG A 26 -9.20 7.40 -19.47
CA ARG A 26 -10.15 6.59 -20.25
C ARG A 26 -11.07 7.50 -21.07
N PRO A 27 -11.43 7.13 -22.31
CA PRO A 27 -12.43 7.87 -23.06
C PRO A 27 -13.77 7.76 -22.33
N LEU A 28 -14.35 8.92 -22.03
CA LEU A 28 -15.63 9.04 -21.36
C LEU A 28 -16.75 8.55 -22.29
N GLY A 29 -17.62 7.65 -21.81
CA GLY A 29 -18.84 7.31 -22.54
C GLY A 29 -19.73 8.54 -22.71
N ASP A 30 -20.55 8.56 -23.76
CA ASP A 30 -21.39 9.67 -24.26
C ASP A 30 -22.47 10.22 -23.27
N ASP A 31 -22.32 10.03 -21.97
CA ASP A 31 -23.15 10.66 -20.95
C ASP A 31 -22.56 12.03 -20.57
N LEU A 32 -23.24 13.09 -21.05
CA LEU A 32 -22.94 14.54 -20.95
C LEU A 32 -22.66 15.10 -19.53
N HIS A 33 -22.55 14.26 -18.50
CA HIS A 33 -22.41 14.66 -17.09
C HIS A 33 -21.35 13.89 -16.27
N SER A 34 -20.56 12.98 -16.85
CA SER A 34 -19.63 12.15 -16.07
C SER A 34 -18.18 12.63 -16.09
N GLU A 35 -17.88 13.88 -15.69
CA GLU A 35 -16.48 14.27 -15.48
C GLU A 35 -15.83 13.36 -14.43
N THR A 36 -14.69 12.75 -14.78
CA THR A 36 -13.92 11.91 -13.85
C THR A 36 -13.28 12.79 -12.78
N MET A 37 -13.53 12.47 -11.51
CA MET A 37 -12.96 13.17 -10.36
C MET A 37 -11.82 12.36 -9.77
N VAL A 38 -10.69 13.01 -9.50
CA VAL A 38 -9.60 12.40 -8.72
C VAL A 38 -9.68 12.90 -7.28
N LEU A 39 -9.90 11.98 -6.34
CA LEU A 39 -10.01 12.25 -4.91
C LEU A 39 -8.81 11.65 -4.17
N ASN A 40 -8.13 12.48 -3.38
CA ASN A 40 -7.02 12.05 -2.53
C ASN A 40 -7.51 11.79 -1.10
N LEU A 41 -7.55 10.52 -0.70
CA LEU A 41 -7.73 10.10 0.68
C LEU A 41 -6.35 10.10 1.35
N GLY A 42 -6.04 11.19 2.02
CA GLY A 42 -4.73 11.39 2.66
C GLY A 42 -4.47 10.44 3.84
N PRO A 43 -3.20 10.30 4.27
CA PRO A 43 -2.77 9.34 5.29
C PRO A 43 -3.30 9.61 6.71
N ALA A 44 -3.90 10.77 6.94
CA ALA A 44 -4.52 11.15 8.22
C ALA A 44 -6.06 11.00 8.20
N HIS A 45 -6.64 10.50 7.11
CA HIS A 45 -8.09 10.44 6.97
C HIS A 45 -8.69 9.38 7.92
N PRO A 46 -9.77 9.66 8.67
CA PRO A 46 -10.31 8.72 9.65
C PRO A 46 -10.77 7.36 9.08
N ALA A 47 -11.08 7.33 7.78
CA ALA A 47 -11.47 6.08 7.10
C ALA A 47 -10.29 5.12 6.88
N THR A 48 -9.03 5.55 7.04
CA THR A 48 -7.86 4.67 6.90
C THR A 48 -7.47 4.11 8.27
N HIS A 49 -7.55 2.78 8.44
CA HIS A 49 -7.08 2.11 9.65
C HIS A 49 -5.55 1.98 9.65
N GLY A 50 -4.87 3.05 10.04
CA GLY A 50 -3.42 3.20 9.97
C GLY A 50 -3.05 4.44 9.18
N THR A 51 -1.89 4.40 8.51
CA THR A 51 -1.44 5.49 7.64
C THR A 51 -1.18 4.93 6.24
N VAL A 52 -2.12 5.19 5.35
CA VAL A 52 -2.07 4.82 3.93
C VAL A 52 -2.70 5.96 3.17
N ARG A 53 -2.09 6.34 2.05
CA ARG A 53 -2.69 7.31 1.13
C ARG A 53 -3.33 6.54 -0.02
N ILE A 54 -4.58 6.86 -0.32
CA ILE A 54 -5.32 6.24 -1.41
C ILE A 54 -5.79 7.35 -2.33
N VAL A 55 -5.30 7.37 -3.56
CA VAL A 55 -5.78 8.30 -4.59
C VAL A 55 -6.74 7.54 -5.48
N VAL A 56 -8.01 7.95 -5.51
CA VAL A 56 -9.06 7.25 -6.26
C VAL A 56 -9.54 8.11 -7.42
N GLU A 57 -9.74 7.46 -8.57
CA GLU A 57 -10.43 8.03 -9.73
C GLU A 57 -11.89 7.57 -9.70
N LEU A 58 -12.81 8.53 -9.70
CA LEU A 58 -14.24 8.32 -9.52
C LEU A 58 -15.00 8.81 -10.75
N SER A 59 -16.01 8.04 -11.15
CA SER A 59 -17.11 8.50 -12.01
C SER A 59 -18.38 8.51 -11.17
N GLY A 60 -18.72 9.67 -10.61
CA GLY A 60 -19.77 9.79 -9.61
C GLY A 60 -19.44 8.97 -8.35
N GLU A 61 -20.26 7.97 -8.05
CA GLU A 61 -20.07 7.06 -6.90
C GLU A 61 -19.26 5.79 -7.25
N THR A 62 -18.94 5.59 -8.53
CA THR A 62 -18.23 4.38 -9.00
C THR A 62 -16.72 4.62 -9.04
N ILE A 63 -15.97 3.72 -8.41
CA ILE A 63 -14.49 3.71 -8.47
C ILE A 63 -14.05 3.14 -9.81
N LEU A 64 -13.29 3.92 -10.58
CA LEU A 64 -12.71 3.49 -11.86
C LEU A 64 -11.30 2.95 -11.70
N ASP A 65 -10.52 3.55 -10.80
CA ASP A 65 -9.16 3.16 -10.45
C ASP A 65 -8.79 3.67 -9.06
N ALA A 66 -7.80 3.04 -8.42
CA ALA A 66 -7.29 3.45 -7.12
C ALA A 66 -5.79 3.13 -7.02
N ASP A 67 -4.99 4.15 -6.77
CA ASP A 67 -3.57 4.00 -6.45
C ASP A 67 -3.39 4.05 -4.92
N VAL A 68 -2.77 3.00 -4.38
CA VAL A 68 -2.60 2.81 -2.94
C VAL A 68 -1.11 2.98 -2.61
N GLU A 69 -0.79 4.09 -1.97
CA GLU A 69 0.56 4.41 -1.53
C GLU A 69 0.78 3.87 -0.12
N VAL A 70 1.59 2.80 -0.03
CA VAL A 70 2.05 2.19 1.21
C VAL A 70 3.45 2.68 1.60
N GLY A 71 3.84 2.45 2.85
CA GLY A 71 5.21 2.72 3.31
C GLY A 71 5.35 3.85 4.34
N TYR A 72 4.28 4.58 4.65
CA TYR A 72 4.29 5.59 5.72
C TYR A 72 4.65 5.03 7.11
N LEU A 73 4.42 3.73 7.34
CA LEU A 73 4.82 2.99 8.55
C LEU A 73 6.02 2.05 8.33
N HIS A 74 6.77 2.21 7.23
CA HIS A 74 7.96 1.40 7.00
C HIS A 74 9.05 1.78 8.02
N ARG A 75 9.48 0.81 8.83
CA ARG A 75 10.48 1.00 9.89
C ARG A 75 11.76 0.19 9.68
N GLY A 76 12.00 -0.33 8.48
CA GLY A 76 13.20 -1.14 8.19
C GLY A 76 13.29 -2.41 9.05
N PHE A 77 12.15 -3.03 9.31
CA PHE A 77 12.02 -4.13 10.26
C PHE A 77 12.95 -5.31 9.97
N GLU A 78 12.95 -5.78 8.72
CA GLU A 78 13.77 -6.89 8.26
C GLU A 78 15.26 -6.58 8.46
N LYS A 79 15.66 -5.33 8.19
CA LYS A 79 17.04 -4.89 8.36
C LYS A 79 17.48 -4.90 9.83
N MET A 80 16.58 -4.52 10.75
CA MET A 80 16.87 -4.60 12.19
C MET A 80 17.03 -6.05 12.66
N CYS A 81 16.24 -6.97 12.10
CA CYS A 81 16.31 -8.40 12.44
C CYS A 81 17.65 -9.04 12.07
N GLU A 82 18.37 -8.52 11.08
CA GLU A 82 19.72 -8.99 10.72
C GLU A 82 20.78 -8.74 11.82
N THR A 83 20.51 -7.82 12.75
CA THR A 83 21.48 -7.41 13.78
C THR A 83 21.30 -8.10 15.13
N VAL A 84 20.24 -8.91 15.28
CA VAL A 84 19.83 -9.51 16.55
C VAL A 84 19.67 -11.03 16.41
N ASP A 85 19.76 -11.74 17.53
CA ASP A 85 19.59 -13.19 17.54
C ASP A 85 18.13 -13.62 17.32
N TYR A 86 17.89 -14.87 16.90
CA TYR A 86 16.55 -15.39 16.60
C TYR A 86 15.53 -15.20 17.74
N ASN A 87 15.94 -15.36 19.00
CA ASN A 87 15.06 -15.15 20.15
C ASN A 87 14.71 -13.67 20.38
N GLN A 88 15.61 -12.76 20.00
CA GLN A 88 15.42 -11.32 20.13
C GLN A 88 14.52 -10.75 19.02
N VAL A 89 14.22 -11.52 17.96
CA VAL A 89 13.26 -11.17 16.91
C VAL A 89 11.81 -11.30 17.37
N MET A 90 11.51 -12.00 18.46
CA MET A 90 10.14 -12.19 18.95
C MET A 90 9.38 -10.87 19.21
N PRO A 91 9.91 -9.88 19.96
CA PRO A 91 9.22 -8.59 20.16
C PRO A 91 9.09 -7.77 18.87
N TYR A 92 9.91 -8.08 17.87
CA TYR A 92 9.81 -7.50 16.56
C TYR A 92 8.60 -8.13 15.84
N ALA A 93 8.47 -9.46 15.80
CA ALA A 93 7.37 -10.15 15.12
C ALA A 93 5.98 -9.72 15.65
N ASP A 94 5.85 -9.46 16.95
CA ASP A 94 4.65 -8.88 17.58
C ASP A 94 4.18 -7.57 16.94
N ARG A 95 5.10 -6.76 16.42
CA ARG A 95 4.83 -5.41 15.89
C ARG A 95 4.49 -5.37 14.41
N LEU A 96 4.54 -6.50 13.71
CA LEU A 96 4.14 -6.61 12.29
C LEU A 96 2.63 -6.48 12.14
N ASN A 97 1.88 -7.31 12.86
CA ASN A 97 0.44 -7.19 13.02
C ASN A 97 0.11 -7.00 14.51
N TYR A 98 -0.10 -5.74 14.87
CA TYR A 98 -0.37 -5.32 16.23
C TYR A 98 -1.73 -5.77 16.78
N VAL A 99 -2.65 -6.23 15.92
CA VAL A 99 -3.99 -6.70 16.35
C VAL A 99 -3.93 -8.14 16.84
N SER A 100 -3.05 -8.97 16.26
CA SER A 100 -2.89 -10.37 16.64
C SER A 100 -1.41 -10.76 16.75
N PRO A 101 -0.69 -10.27 17.78
CA PRO A 101 0.75 -10.46 17.95
C PRO A 101 1.15 -11.94 18.11
N ILE A 102 0.35 -12.71 18.86
CA ILE A 102 0.63 -14.13 19.16
C ILE A 102 0.72 -14.97 17.87
N ILE A 103 -0.12 -14.69 16.87
CA ILE A 103 -0.12 -15.44 15.61
C ILE A 103 1.18 -15.20 14.83
N ASN A 104 1.73 -13.99 14.88
CA ASN A 104 3.00 -13.67 14.23
C ASN A 104 4.15 -14.41 14.90
N ASN A 105 4.16 -14.45 16.25
CA ASN A 105 5.16 -15.16 17.01
C ASN A 105 5.12 -16.66 16.76
N VAL A 106 3.94 -17.26 16.69
CA VAL A 106 3.79 -18.67 16.31
C VAL A 106 4.38 -18.91 14.93
N GLY A 107 4.10 -18.04 13.95
CA GLY A 107 4.71 -18.12 12.62
C GLY A 107 6.24 -18.05 12.64
N TRP A 108 6.80 -17.17 13.48
CA TRP A 108 8.26 -17.06 13.66
C TRP A 108 8.86 -18.30 14.32
N CYS A 109 8.31 -18.78 15.44
CA CYS A 109 8.79 -19.97 16.12
C CYS A 109 8.77 -21.19 15.21
N LEU A 110 7.63 -21.46 14.53
CA LEU A 110 7.52 -22.59 13.60
C LEU A 110 8.56 -22.51 12.47
N THR A 111 8.85 -21.30 11.98
CA THR A 111 9.88 -21.10 10.95
C THR A 111 11.28 -21.42 11.47
N VAL A 112 11.61 -20.97 12.69
CA VAL A 112 12.91 -21.24 13.32
C VAL A 112 13.05 -22.72 13.71
N GLU A 113 12.00 -23.33 14.26
CA GLU A 113 11.95 -24.76 14.59
C GLU A 113 12.17 -25.62 13.34
N SER A 114 11.46 -25.30 12.26
CA SER A 114 11.63 -25.96 10.96
C SER A 114 13.05 -25.78 10.39
N LEU A 115 13.65 -24.60 10.55
CA LEU A 115 15.02 -24.33 10.11
C LEU A 115 16.06 -25.16 10.88
N LEU A 116 15.81 -25.41 12.17
CA LEU A 116 16.68 -26.19 13.06
C LEU A 116 16.39 -27.70 13.01
N GLY A 117 15.29 -28.14 12.38
CA GLY A 117 14.89 -29.54 12.29
C GLY A 117 14.37 -30.10 13.62
N ILE A 118 13.73 -29.26 14.43
CA ILE A 118 13.11 -29.63 15.71
C ILE A 118 11.58 -29.57 15.61
N GLU A 119 10.88 -30.37 16.41
CA GLU A 119 9.41 -30.43 16.52
C GLU A 119 8.96 -30.03 17.93
#